data_AF-O64906-F1
#
_entry.id   AF-O64906-F1
#
_cell.length_a   1.000
_cell.length_b   1.000
_cell.length_c   1.000
_cell.angle_alpha   90.00
_cell.angle_beta   90.00
_cell.angle_gamma   90.00
#
_symmetry.space_group_name_H-M   'P 1'
#
loop_
_entity.id
_entity.type
_entity.pdbx_description
1 polymer ?
#
loop_
_entity_poly.entity_id
_entity_poly.type
_entity_poly.pdbx_seq_one_letter_code
_entity_poly.pdbx_strand_id
1 'polypeptide(L)'
;AEENRHGDLLNKYLYLSGRIDMRQIEKTIQYLIGSGMDPKTENNPYLGFIYTSFQERATFVSHGNTARHAKDHGDLKLAQICGTIAADEKRHETAYTKIVEKLFELDPDGTVMALSDMMRKKISMPAHLMFDGKDDNLFEHFSRSQRLGVYTARDYADILEFLVARWNVDKLTGLSGEGRRAQDYVCGLAQRIRRLEERAQKRAKEATMVPFSWIFGREVLL
;
A
#
# COMPACT_ATOMS: atom_id res chain seq x y z
N ALA A 1 -7.98 -9.05 15.33
CA ALA A 1 -7.44 -10.28 15.95
C ALA A 1 -6.42 -10.96 15.05
N GLU A 2 -6.74 -11.22 13.76
CA GLU A 2 -5.75 -11.77 12.82
C GLU A 2 -4.55 -10.84 12.63
N GLU A 3 -4.79 -9.55 12.33
CA GLU A 3 -3.79 -8.48 12.15
C GLU A 3 -2.75 -8.34 13.28
N ASN A 4 -3.18 -8.52 14.53
CA ASN A 4 -2.29 -8.33 15.68
C ASN A 4 -1.08 -9.28 15.61
N ARG A 5 -1.27 -10.47 15.06
CA ARG A 5 -0.21 -11.49 14.96
C ARG A 5 0.88 -11.09 13.97
N HIS A 6 0.56 -10.27 12.96
CA HIS A 6 1.54 -9.84 11.96
C HIS A 6 2.60 -8.93 12.61
N GLY A 7 2.13 -7.91 13.35
CA GLY A 7 3.00 -7.02 14.11
C GLY A 7 3.81 -7.75 15.16
N ASP A 8 3.18 -8.64 15.95
CA ASP A 8 3.87 -9.42 16.99
C ASP A 8 5.00 -10.30 16.41
N LEU A 9 4.74 -10.96 15.29
CA LEU A 9 5.70 -11.87 14.65
C LEU A 9 6.88 -11.09 14.06
N LEU A 10 6.61 -10.00 13.33
CA LEU A 10 7.65 -9.14 12.76
C LEU A 10 8.48 -8.45 13.84
N ASN A 11 7.85 -7.93 14.89
CA ASN A 11 8.54 -7.29 16.01
C ASN A 11 9.55 -8.25 16.66
N LYS A 12 9.12 -9.47 17.01
CA LYS A 12 10.00 -10.49 17.61
C LYS A 12 11.12 -10.92 16.67
N TYR A 13 10.83 -11.08 15.38
CA TYR A 13 11.87 -11.40 14.39
C TYR A 13 12.92 -10.28 14.32
N LEU A 14 12.51 -9.02 14.18
CA LEU A 14 13.43 -7.88 14.11
C LEU A 14 14.24 -7.72 15.38
N TYR A 15 13.61 -7.88 16.55
CA TYR A 15 14.29 -7.86 17.85
C TYR A 15 15.40 -8.94 17.93
N LEU A 16 15.07 -10.19 17.62
CA LEU A 16 16.03 -11.30 17.68
C LEU A 16 17.10 -11.25 16.60
N SER A 17 16.87 -10.55 15.49
CA SER A 17 17.85 -10.40 14.42
C SER A 17 19.12 -9.67 14.87
N GLY A 18 19.01 -8.77 15.85
CA GLY A 18 20.11 -7.89 16.28
C GLY A 18 20.57 -6.89 15.20
N ARG A 19 19.82 -6.74 14.10
CA ARG A 19 20.20 -5.88 12.96
C ARG A 19 19.63 -4.47 13.04
N ILE A 20 18.62 -4.25 13.88
CA ILE A 20 17.79 -3.05 13.94
C ILE A 20 17.86 -2.40 15.33
N ASP A 21 17.80 -1.07 15.39
CA ASP A 21 17.64 -0.30 16.62
C ASP A 21 16.16 -0.34 17.06
N MET A 22 15.83 -1.30 17.91
CA MET A 22 14.46 -1.50 18.39
C MET A 22 13.91 -0.30 19.16
N ARG A 23 14.75 0.46 19.87
CA ARG A 23 14.31 1.67 20.58
C ARG A 23 13.83 2.74 19.61
N GLN A 24 14.53 2.92 18.49
CA GLN A 24 14.10 3.84 17.44
C GLN A 24 12.84 3.37 16.74
N ILE A 25 12.67 2.06 16.50
CA ILE A 25 11.43 1.48 15.97
C ILE A 25 10.25 1.73 16.91
N GLU A 26 10.39 1.42 18.20
CA GLU A 26 9.34 1.61 19.21
C GLU A 26 8.93 3.09 19.35
N LYS A 27 9.91 4.00 19.34
CA LYS A 27 9.66 5.45 19.32
C LYS A 27 8.87 5.87 18.07
N THR A 28 9.22 5.32 16.91
CA THR A 28 8.51 5.58 15.65
C THR A 28 7.06 5.09 15.71
N ILE A 29 6.83 3.88 16.24
CA ILE A 29 5.49 3.31 16.42
C ILE A 29 4.66 4.19 17.37
N GLN A 30 5.26 4.64 18.47
CA GLN A 30 4.57 5.53 19.42
C GLN A 30 4.12 6.84 18.77
N TYR A 31 4.98 7.48 17.97
CA TYR A 31 4.57 8.66 17.20
C TYR A 31 3.46 8.33 16.21
N LEU A 32 3.61 7.27 15.44
CA LEU A 32 2.62 6.90 14.41
C LEU A 32 1.23 6.65 15.02
N ILE A 33 1.15 5.92 16.14
CA ILE A 33 -0.11 5.69 16.86
C ILE A 33 -0.68 7.02 17.38
N GLY A 34 0.17 7.88 17.97
CA GLY A 34 -0.26 9.18 18.48
C GLY A 34 -0.73 10.16 17.40
N SER A 35 -0.12 10.09 16.20
CA SER A 35 -0.50 10.89 15.03
C SER A 35 -1.79 10.37 14.37
N GLY A 36 -2.05 9.07 14.47
CA GLY A 36 -3.16 8.43 13.77
C GLY A 36 -3.01 8.50 12.25
N MET A 37 -4.14 8.43 11.55
CA MET A 37 -4.20 8.50 10.10
C MET A 37 -5.55 9.08 9.66
N ASP A 38 -5.54 9.91 8.62
CA ASP A 38 -6.74 10.28 7.87
C ASP A 38 -6.73 9.62 6.47
N PRO A 39 -7.52 8.55 6.26
CA PRO A 39 -7.65 7.90 4.95
C PRO A 39 -8.59 8.67 4.00
N LYS A 40 -9.19 9.79 4.43
CA LYS A 40 -10.15 10.62 3.67
C LYS A 40 -11.36 9.84 3.17
N THR A 41 -11.81 8.89 3.99
CA THR A 41 -12.97 8.04 3.72
C THR A 41 -14.28 8.62 4.25
N GLU A 42 -14.25 9.74 4.98
CA GLU A 42 -15.43 10.56 5.32
C GLU A 42 -16.57 9.78 6.02
N ASN A 43 -16.22 8.77 6.82
CA ASN A 43 -17.19 7.84 7.44
C ASN A 43 -18.11 7.15 6.42
N ASN A 44 -17.74 7.15 5.14
CA ASN A 44 -18.49 6.58 4.05
C ASN A 44 -18.02 5.14 3.80
N PRO A 45 -18.90 4.12 3.93
CA PRO A 45 -18.52 2.73 3.74
C PRO A 45 -18.06 2.41 2.31
N TYR A 46 -18.55 3.13 1.28
CA TYR A 46 -18.08 2.95 -0.10
C TYR A 46 -16.60 3.31 -0.20
N LEU A 47 -16.23 4.51 0.27
CA LEU A 47 -14.84 4.97 0.29
C LEU A 47 -13.97 4.06 1.17
N GLY A 48 -14.48 3.67 2.34
CA GLY A 48 -13.80 2.78 3.28
C GLY A 48 -13.46 1.41 2.69
N PHE A 49 -14.42 0.70 2.10
CA PHE A 49 -14.17 -0.64 1.55
C PHE A 49 -13.36 -0.63 0.25
N ILE A 50 -13.42 0.45 -0.53
CA ILE A 50 -12.51 0.65 -1.67
C ILE A 50 -11.09 0.86 -1.17
N TYR A 51 -10.92 1.70 -0.14
CA TYR A 51 -9.62 1.95 0.50
C TYR A 51 -9.02 0.65 1.05
N THR A 52 -9.77 -0.13 1.83
CA THR A 52 -9.25 -1.38 2.41
C THR A 52 -8.97 -2.42 1.33
N SER A 53 -9.83 -2.59 0.31
CA SER A 53 -9.56 -3.50 -0.81
C SER A 53 -8.22 -3.19 -1.50
N PHE A 54 -7.89 -1.91 -1.64
CA PHE A 54 -6.62 -1.48 -2.21
C PHE A 54 -5.44 -1.75 -1.26
N GLN A 55 -5.58 -1.39 0.02
CA GLN A 55 -4.51 -1.54 1.01
C GLN A 55 -4.16 -3.00 1.28
N GLU A 56 -5.14 -3.88 1.43
CA GLU A 56 -4.88 -5.32 1.64
C GLU A 56 -4.13 -5.94 0.45
N ARG A 57 -4.42 -5.48 -0.76
CA ARG A 57 -3.67 -5.92 -1.92
C ARG A 57 -2.25 -5.35 -1.93
N ALA A 58 -2.07 -4.09 -1.49
CA ALA A 58 -0.76 -3.47 -1.38
C ALA A 58 0.13 -4.18 -0.35
N THR A 59 -0.41 -4.57 0.81
CA THR A 59 0.30 -5.35 1.83
C THR A 59 0.57 -6.77 1.36
N PHE A 60 -0.37 -7.42 0.68
CA PHE A 60 -0.16 -8.73 0.03
C PHE A 60 1.05 -8.70 -0.92
N VAL A 61 1.11 -7.71 -1.81
CA VAL A 61 2.22 -7.55 -2.76
C VAL A 61 3.53 -7.28 -2.01
N SER A 62 3.52 -6.35 -1.05
CA SER A 62 4.71 -5.96 -0.29
C SER A 62 5.31 -7.13 0.51
N HIS A 63 4.46 -7.90 1.20
CA HIS A 63 4.87 -9.08 1.94
C HIS A 63 5.33 -10.21 1.01
N GLY A 64 4.64 -10.44 -0.10
CA GLY A 64 5.05 -11.43 -1.11
C GLY A 64 6.41 -11.11 -1.73
N ASN A 65 6.68 -9.83 -2.02
CA ASN A 65 7.95 -9.37 -2.57
C ASN A 65 9.07 -9.51 -1.53
N THR A 66 8.82 -9.11 -0.29
CA THR A 66 9.77 -9.28 0.82
C THR A 66 10.08 -10.76 1.07
N ALA A 67 9.09 -11.65 0.96
CA ALA A 67 9.29 -13.09 1.08
C ALA A 67 10.23 -13.65 0.00
N ARG A 68 10.08 -13.18 -1.25
CA ARG A 68 10.99 -13.55 -2.35
C ARG A 68 12.40 -13.06 -2.09
N HIS A 69 12.58 -11.79 -1.71
CA HIS A 69 13.89 -11.26 -1.35
C HIS A 69 14.54 -12.03 -0.20
N ALA A 70 13.79 -12.34 0.86
CA ALA A 70 14.30 -13.13 1.98
C ALA A 70 14.83 -14.50 1.52
N LYS A 71 14.07 -15.18 0.64
CA LYS A 71 14.49 -16.46 0.04
C LYS A 71 15.76 -16.30 -0.81
N ASP A 72 15.83 -15.27 -1.64
CA ASP A 72 17.00 -14.99 -2.50
C ASP A 72 18.27 -14.71 -1.68
N HIS A 73 18.12 -14.14 -0.48
CA HIS A 73 19.21 -13.92 0.47
C HIS A 73 19.47 -15.11 1.41
N GLY A 74 18.79 -16.24 1.20
CA GLY A 74 19.00 -17.49 1.95
C GLY A 74 18.23 -17.60 3.27
N ASP A 75 17.41 -16.61 3.65
CA ASP A 75 16.58 -16.67 4.86
C ASP A 75 15.20 -17.26 4.56
N LEU A 76 15.14 -18.59 4.55
CA LEU A 76 13.90 -19.34 4.32
C LEU A 76 12.85 -19.13 5.42
N LYS A 77 13.27 -18.78 6.65
CA LYS A 77 12.35 -18.57 7.77
C LYS A 77 11.69 -17.20 7.69
N LEU A 78 12.43 -16.16 7.36
CA LEU A 78 11.84 -14.86 7.04
C LEU A 78 10.91 -14.95 5.82
N ALA A 79 11.31 -15.70 4.78
CA ALA A 79 10.44 -15.95 3.63
C ALA A 79 9.11 -16.60 4.05
N GLN A 80 9.15 -17.59 4.95
CA GLN A 80 7.94 -18.22 5.49
C GLN A 80 7.10 -17.26 6.33
N ILE A 81 7.71 -16.42 7.16
CA ILE A 81 7.03 -15.39 7.97
C ILE A 81 6.27 -14.43 7.05
N CYS A 82 6.97 -13.82 6.08
CA CYS A 82 6.36 -12.86 5.16
C CYS A 82 5.29 -13.52 4.28
N GLY A 83 5.51 -14.76 3.82
CA GLY A 83 4.52 -15.50 3.03
C GLY A 83 3.26 -15.86 3.82
N THR A 84 3.39 -16.13 5.13
CA THR A 84 2.24 -16.42 6.00
C THR A 84 1.38 -15.18 6.20
N ILE A 85 2.01 -14.02 6.42
CA ILE A 85 1.30 -12.74 6.53
C ILE A 85 0.60 -12.44 5.20
N ALA A 86 1.31 -12.53 4.06
CA ALA A 86 0.72 -12.32 2.74
C ALA A 86 -0.51 -13.21 2.47
N ALA A 87 -0.51 -14.45 2.95
CA ALA A 87 -1.67 -15.34 2.81
C ALA A 87 -2.90 -14.84 3.59
N ASP A 88 -2.70 -14.19 4.74
CA ASP A 88 -3.77 -13.53 5.49
C ASP A 88 -4.30 -12.33 4.71
N GLU A 89 -3.42 -11.44 4.23
CA GLU A 89 -3.80 -10.25 3.45
C GLU A 89 -4.62 -10.63 2.23
N LYS A 90 -4.28 -11.76 1.59
CA LYS A 90 -5.03 -12.25 0.42
C LYS A 90 -6.47 -12.61 0.76
N ARG A 91 -6.72 -13.17 1.95
CA ARG A 91 -8.06 -13.48 2.43
C ARG A 91 -8.84 -12.19 2.74
N HIS A 92 -8.19 -11.20 3.35
CA HIS A 92 -8.82 -9.91 3.65
C HIS A 92 -9.14 -9.12 2.38
N GLU A 93 -8.20 -9.05 1.43
CA GLU A 93 -8.44 -8.50 0.08
C GLU A 93 -9.68 -9.15 -0.56
N THR A 94 -9.76 -10.48 -0.50
CA THR A 94 -10.90 -11.22 -1.08
C THR A 94 -12.21 -10.87 -0.39
N ALA A 95 -12.21 -10.68 0.93
CA ALA A 95 -13.41 -10.29 1.67
C ALA A 95 -13.87 -8.87 1.30
N TYR A 96 -12.96 -7.89 1.32
CA TYR A 96 -13.30 -6.50 1.00
C TYR A 96 -13.69 -6.30 -0.46
N THR A 97 -13.01 -6.97 -1.39
CA THR A 97 -13.37 -6.88 -2.82
C THR A 97 -14.76 -7.44 -3.10
N LYS A 98 -15.21 -8.47 -2.38
CA LYS A 98 -16.58 -8.99 -2.46
C LYS A 98 -17.64 -8.01 -1.93
N ILE A 99 -17.31 -7.24 -0.89
CA ILE A 99 -18.21 -6.19 -0.38
C ILE A 99 -18.42 -5.13 -1.46
N VAL A 100 -17.34 -4.62 -2.06
CA VAL A 100 -17.42 -3.60 -3.12
C VAL A 100 -18.08 -4.16 -4.38
N GLU A 101 -17.84 -5.43 -4.72
CA GLU A 101 -18.58 -6.11 -5.80
C GLU A 101 -20.09 -6.08 -5.55
N LYS A 102 -20.53 -6.38 -4.32
CA LYS A 102 -21.95 -6.29 -3.97
C LYS A 102 -22.49 -4.87 -4.02
N LEU A 103 -21.68 -3.87 -3.66
CA LEU A 103 -22.05 -2.45 -3.82
C LEU A 103 -22.23 -2.07 -5.29
N PHE A 104 -21.38 -2.57 -6.20
CA PHE A 104 -21.58 -2.37 -7.64
C PHE A 104 -22.86 -3.01 -8.19
N GLU A 105 -23.31 -4.15 -7.64
CA GLU A 105 -24.58 -4.76 -8.01
C GLU A 105 -25.81 -3.93 -7.56
N LEU A 106 -25.72 -3.27 -6.41
CA LEU A 106 -26.83 -2.57 -5.78
C LEU A 106 -26.90 -1.08 -6.15
N ASP A 107 -25.74 -0.43 -6.23
CA ASP A 107 -25.58 1.00 -6.51
C ASP A 107 -24.34 1.22 -7.41
N PRO A 108 -24.41 0.86 -8.70
CA PRO A 108 -23.28 0.98 -9.62
C PRO A 108 -22.82 2.43 -9.80
N ASP A 109 -23.75 3.40 -9.76
CA ASP A 109 -23.43 4.81 -9.96
C ASP A 109 -22.70 5.40 -8.75
N GLY A 110 -23.24 5.21 -7.55
CA GLY A 110 -22.58 5.66 -6.31
C GLY A 110 -21.22 5.00 -6.12
N THR A 111 -21.12 3.70 -6.40
CA THR A 111 -19.88 2.95 -6.22
C THR A 111 -18.78 3.38 -7.19
N VAL A 112 -19.08 3.60 -8.48
CA VAL A 112 -18.06 4.08 -9.44
C VAL A 112 -17.61 5.51 -9.13
N MET A 113 -18.52 6.35 -8.66
CA MET A 113 -18.18 7.71 -8.21
C MET A 113 -17.26 7.68 -6.99
N ALA A 114 -17.55 6.83 -6.00
CA ALA A 114 -16.70 6.63 -4.83
C ALA A 114 -15.31 6.10 -5.21
N LEU A 115 -15.22 5.17 -6.16
CA LEU A 115 -13.94 4.68 -6.68
C LEU A 115 -13.13 5.79 -7.35
N SER A 116 -13.78 6.58 -8.22
CA SER A 116 -13.16 7.76 -8.84
C SER A 116 -12.68 8.76 -7.79
N ASP A 117 -13.47 9.03 -6.76
CA ASP A 117 -13.12 9.95 -5.69
C ASP A 117 -11.87 9.49 -4.91
N MET A 118 -11.84 8.23 -4.45
CA MET A 118 -10.66 7.66 -3.78
C MET A 118 -9.41 7.73 -4.67
N MET A 119 -9.56 7.48 -5.97
CA MET A 119 -8.45 7.59 -6.92
C MET A 119 -7.96 9.02 -7.13
N ARG A 120 -8.86 10.02 -7.09
CA ARG A 120 -8.50 11.45 -7.17
C ARG A 120 -7.79 11.93 -5.91
N LYS A 121 -8.27 11.50 -4.75
CA LYS A 121 -7.64 11.74 -3.44
C LYS A 121 -6.26 11.07 -3.33
N LYS A 122 -6.02 10.05 -4.16
CA LYS A 122 -4.92 9.08 -4.09
C LYS A 122 -5.07 8.22 -2.83
N ILE A 123 -4.78 6.93 -2.96
CA ILE A 123 -4.79 6.03 -1.81
C ILE A 123 -3.57 6.35 -0.94
N SER A 124 -3.79 7.10 0.14
CA SER A 124 -2.76 7.44 1.13
C SER A 124 -2.33 6.18 1.90
N MET A 125 -1.03 5.99 2.08
CA MET A 125 -0.54 4.89 2.92
C MET A 125 -0.87 5.15 4.39
N PRO A 126 -1.23 4.13 5.19
CA PRO A 126 -1.53 4.29 6.61
C PRO A 126 -0.41 4.96 7.40
N ALA A 127 0.84 4.59 7.10
CA ALA A 127 2.02 5.11 7.77
C ALA A 127 2.59 6.40 7.14
N HIS A 128 1.80 7.18 6.38
CA HIS A 128 2.32 8.37 5.69
C HIS A 128 2.82 9.48 6.63
N LEU A 129 2.40 9.47 7.90
CA LEU A 129 2.85 10.38 8.96
C LEU A 129 3.99 9.78 9.83
N MET A 130 4.68 8.76 9.32
CA MET A 130 5.76 8.10 10.04
C MET A 130 6.91 9.06 10.36
N PHE A 131 7.30 9.10 11.64
CA PHE A 131 8.32 9.99 12.18
C PHE A 131 9.09 9.29 13.31
N ASP A 132 10.43 9.38 13.31
CA ASP A 132 11.30 8.73 14.29
C ASP A 132 11.85 9.68 15.38
N GLY A 133 11.40 10.95 15.36
CA GLY A 133 11.93 12.01 16.22
C GLY A 133 13.13 12.75 15.65
N LYS A 134 13.52 12.50 14.40
CA LYS A 134 14.67 13.14 13.73
C LYS A 134 14.40 13.52 12.28
N ASP A 135 13.76 12.64 11.52
CA ASP A 135 13.57 12.81 10.07
C ASP A 135 12.10 13.12 9.75
N ASP A 136 11.82 14.39 9.40
CA ASP A 136 10.49 14.85 9.02
C ASP A 136 9.99 14.24 7.70
N ASN A 137 10.88 13.66 6.89
CA ASN A 137 10.56 13.06 5.58
C ASN A 137 10.73 11.53 5.59
N LEU A 138 10.70 10.91 6.78
CA LEU A 138 10.99 9.48 6.95
C LEU A 138 10.12 8.57 6.08
N PHE A 139 8.83 8.87 5.92
CA PHE A 139 7.95 8.12 5.02
C PHE A 139 8.38 8.22 3.55
N GLU A 140 8.81 9.39 3.09
CA GLU A 140 9.30 9.57 1.72
C GLU A 140 10.60 8.79 1.50
N HIS A 141 11.54 8.90 2.44
CA HIS A 141 12.80 8.15 2.39
C HIS A 141 12.57 6.64 2.39
N PHE A 142 11.69 6.14 3.27
CA PHE A 142 11.27 4.73 3.28
C PHE A 142 10.61 4.31 1.96
N SER A 143 9.69 5.12 1.44
CA SER A 143 9.01 4.82 0.17
C SER A 143 9.97 4.78 -1.02
N ARG A 144 11.05 5.58 -0.98
CA ARG A 144 12.12 5.52 -1.99
C ARG A 144 12.98 4.28 -1.84
N SER A 145 13.29 3.84 -0.62
CA SER A 145 14.08 2.61 -0.41
C SER A 145 13.31 1.36 -0.84
N GLN A 146 11.98 1.38 -0.78
CA GLN A 146 11.11 0.30 -1.27
C GLN A 146 11.18 0.11 -2.80
N ARG A 147 11.75 1.06 -3.56
CA ARG A 147 12.02 0.91 -5.01
C ARG A 147 13.00 -0.22 -5.33
N LEU A 148 13.64 -0.81 -4.31
CA LEU A 148 14.40 -2.05 -4.42
C LEU A 148 13.54 -3.29 -4.75
N GLY A 149 12.26 -3.12 -5.06
CA GLY A 149 11.37 -4.16 -5.58
C GLY A 149 10.31 -4.64 -4.59
N VAL A 150 10.12 -3.93 -3.48
CA VAL A 150 9.12 -4.30 -2.47
C VAL A 150 7.74 -3.74 -2.80
N TYR A 151 7.63 -2.42 -3.01
CA TYR A 151 6.39 -1.77 -3.45
C TYR A 151 6.72 -0.49 -4.24
N THR A 152 6.18 -0.38 -5.44
CA THR A 152 6.49 0.69 -6.40
C THR A 152 5.22 1.35 -6.96
N ALA A 153 5.40 2.43 -7.71
CA ALA A 153 4.28 3.06 -8.41
C ALA A 153 3.69 2.15 -9.52
N ARG A 154 4.45 1.17 -10.03
CA ARG A 154 3.93 0.12 -10.91
C ARG A 154 2.96 -0.77 -10.18
N ASP A 155 3.31 -1.22 -8.96
CA ASP A 155 2.44 -2.05 -8.13
C ASP A 155 1.12 -1.30 -7.80
N TYR A 156 1.19 0.00 -7.51
CA TYR A 156 -0.01 0.82 -7.36
C TYR A 156 -0.90 0.79 -8.62
N ALA A 157 -0.32 0.94 -9.80
CA ALA A 157 -1.07 0.88 -11.06
C ALA A 157 -1.63 -0.53 -11.34
N ASP A 158 -0.87 -1.59 -11.03
CA ASP A 158 -1.28 -2.99 -11.16
C ASP A 158 -2.45 -3.32 -10.23
N ILE A 159 -2.44 -2.81 -8.99
CA ILE A 159 -3.54 -2.95 -8.04
C ILE A 159 -4.80 -2.26 -8.57
N LEU A 160 -4.68 -1.03 -9.08
CA LEU A 160 -5.81 -0.31 -9.66
C LEU A 160 -6.40 -1.07 -10.85
N GLU A 161 -5.57 -1.50 -11.79
CA GLU A 161 -6.00 -2.26 -12.97
C GLU A 161 -6.67 -3.57 -12.57
N PHE A 162 -6.12 -4.28 -11.58
CA PHE A 162 -6.73 -5.48 -11.02
C PHE A 162 -8.11 -5.20 -10.43
N LEU A 163 -8.27 -4.15 -9.62
CA LEU A 163 -9.56 -3.84 -8.97
C LEU A 163 -10.61 -3.40 -9.98
N VAL A 164 -10.23 -2.58 -10.97
CA VAL A 164 -11.10 -2.19 -12.10
C VAL A 164 -11.61 -3.41 -12.85
N ALA A 165 -10.73 -4.37 -13.16
CA ALA A 165 -11.11 -5.62 -13.81
C ALA A 165 -11.95 -6.53 -12.89
N ARG A 166 -11.57 -6.66 -11.62
CA ARG A 166 -12.24 -7.50 -10.61
C ARG A 166 -13.70 -7.10 -10.41
N TRP A 167 -14.00 -5.81 -10.50
CA TRP A 167 -15.35 -5.26 -10.37
C TRP A 167 -16.04 -5.02 -11.73
N ASN A 168 -15.43 -5.43 -12.85
CA ASN A 168 -15.94 -5.22 -14.21
C ASN A 168 -16.37 -3.76 -14.47
N VAL A 169 -15.59 -2.79 -13.97
CA VAL A 169 -15.96 -1.37 -14.03
C VAL A 169 -16.11 -0.89 -15.48
N ASP A 170 -15.33 -1.43 -16.41
CA ASP A 170 -15.39 -1.14 -17.85
C ASP A 170 -16.71 -1.60 -18.51
N LYS A 171 -17.39 -2.59 -17.93
CA LYS A 171 -18.63 -3.17 -18.46
C LYS A 171 -19.90 -2.62 -17.82
N LEU A 172 -19.77 -1.70 -16.85
CA LEU A 172 -20.94 -1.08 -16.23
C LEU A 172 -21.74 -0.30 -17.27
N THR A 173 -23.05 -0.50 -17.26
CA THR A 173 -24.02 0.18 -18.13
C THR A 173 -25.13 0.81 -17.27
N GLY A 174 -25.96 1.67 -17.86
CA GLY A 174 -27.04 2.34 -17.13
C GLY A 174 -26.59 3.45 -16.16
N LEU A 175 -25.31 3.85 -16.19
CA LEU A 175 -24.77 4.91 -15.35
C LEU A 175 -25.33 6.29 -15.73
N SER A 176 -25.32 7.20 -14.75
CA SER A 176 -25.56 8.63 -14.94
C SER A 176 -24.46 9.28 -15.77
N GLY A 177 -24.64 10.56 -16.13
CA GLY A 177 -23.60 11.32 -16.81
C GLY A 177 -22.33 11.49 -15.96
N GLU A 178 -22.47 11.58 -14.63
CA GLU A 178 -21.35 11.64 -13.69
C GLU A 178 -20.69 10.28 -13.51
N GLY A 179 -21.48 9.22 -13.36
CA GLY A 179 -21.01 7.84 -13.29
C GLY A 179 -20.17 7.44 -14.51
N ARG A 180 -20.60 7.79 -15.73
CA ARG A 180 -19.80 7.56 -16.95
C ARG A 180 -18.45 8.30 -16.93
N ARG A 181 -18.42 9.56 -16.49
CA ARG A 181 -17.15 10.31 -16.36
C ARG A 181 -16.22 9.69 -15.31
N ALA A 182 -16.79 9.19 -14.22
CA ALA A 182 -16.05 8.47 -13.19
C ALA A 182 -15.47 7.15 -13.75
N GLN A 183 -16.27 6.37 -14.47
CA GLN A 183 -15.89 5.14 -15.16
C GLN A 183 -14.72 5.38 -16.13
N ASP A 184 -14.86 6.34 -17.05
CA ASP A 184 -13.81 6.69 -18.02
C ASP A 184 -12.50 7.09 -17.33
N TYR A 185 -12.60 7.87 -16.25
CA TYR A 185 -11.45 8.30 -15.47
C TYR A 185 -10.72 7.10 -14.85
N VAL A 186 -11.41 6.21 -14.15
CA VAL A 186 -10.77 5.10 -13.43
C VAL A 186 -10.19 4.06 -14.39
N CYS A 187 -10.89 3.74 -15.48
CA CYS A 187 -10.42 2.79 -16.49
C CYS A 187 -9.16 3.28 -17.23
N GLY A 188 -9.01 4.61 -17.42
CA GLY A 188 -7.82 5.19 -18.05
C GLY A 188 -6.66 5.47 -17.09
N LEU A 189 -6.87 5.40 -15.77
CA LEU A 189 -5.93 5.94 -14.80
C LEU A 189 -4.67 5.09 -14.63
N ALA A 190 -4.76 3.75 -14.63
CA ALA A 190 -3.59 2.88 -14.47
C ALA A 190 -2.53 3.15 -15.56
N GLN A 191 -2.96 3.20 -16.84
CA GLN A 191 -2.12 3.56 -17.98
C GLN A 191 -1.51 4.97 -17.86
N ARG A 192 -2.23 5.92 -17.26
CA ARG A 192 -1.72 7.27 -16.99
C ARG A 192 -0.63 7.25 -15.91
N ILE A 193 -0.83 6.50 -14.83
CA ILE A 193 0.15 6.36 -13.73
C ILE A 193 1.45 5.75 -14.26
N ARG A 194 1.39 4.64 -15.01
CA ARG A 194 2.57 4.00 -15.61
C ARG A 194 3.39 4.97 -16.46
N ARG A 195 2.74 5.73 -17.34
CA ARG A 195 3.41 6.75 -18.19
C ARG A 195 4.05 7.88 -17.38
N LEU A 196 3.43 8.30 -16.28
CA LEU A 196 4.00 9.32 -15.40
C LEU A 196 5.22 8.78 -14.65
N GLU A 197 5.17 7.54 -14.18
CA GLU A 197 6.28 6.89 -13.52
C GLU A 197 7.48 6.70 -14.45
N GLU A 198 7.28 6.22 -15.68
CA GLU A 198 8.35 6.08 -16.68
C GLU A 198 9.05 7.43 -16.95
N ARG A 199 8.28 8.52 -17.01
CA ARG A 199 8.84 9.87 -17.17
C ARG A 199 9.59 10.32 -15.92
N ALA A 200 9.11 9.99 -14.73
CA ALA A 200 9.78 10.31 -13.47
C ALA A 200 11.09 9.54 -13.33
N GLN A 201 11.13 8.26 -13.69
CA GLN A 201 12.35 7.43 -13.71
C GLN A 201 13.40 8.00 -14.67
N LYS A 202 13.01 8.43 -15.88
CA LYS A 202 13.92 9.10 -16.83
C LYS A 202 14.51 10.42 -16.33
N ARG A 203 13.85 11.08 -15.38
CA ARG A 203 14.25 12.37 -14.79
C ARG A 203 14.86 12.22 -13.40
N ALA A 204 14.94 11.01 -12.86
CA ALA A 204 15.47 10.78 -11.53
C ALA A 204 16.94 11.21 -11.50
N LYS A 205 17.29 12.04 -10.50
CA LYS A 205 18.67 12.44 -10.22
C LYS A 205 19.46 11.24 -9.68
N GLU A 206 20.78 11.41 -9.60
CA GLU A 206 21.70 10.46 -8.99
C GLU A 206 21.22 9.99 -7.61
N ALA A 207 21.43 8.70 -7.35
CA ALA A 207 20.99 8.05 -6.14
C ALA A 207 21.71 8.63 -4.91
N THR A 208 20.96 8.87 -3.84
CA THR A 208 21.44 9.58 -2.64
C THR A 208 21.52 8.63 -1.46
N MET A 209 22.64 8.63 -0.74
CA MET A 209 22.77 7.91 0.54
C MET A 209 22.02 8.69 1.62
N VAL A 210 21.09 8.02 2.32
CA VAL A 210 20.32 8.62 3.41
C VAL A 210 20.44 7.76 4.66
N PRO A 211 20.80 8.33 5.83
CA PRO A 211 20.87 7.59 7.08
C PRO A 211 19.48 7.26 7.62
N PHE A 212 19.31 6.04 8.14
CA PHE A 212 18.07 5.63 8.83
C PHE A 212 18.36 5.32 10.29
N SER A 213 17.59 5.93 11.21
CA SER A 213 17.78 5.69 12.64
C SER A 213 17.51 4.23 13.04
N TRP A 214 16.61 3.55 12.32
CA TRP A 214 16.28 2.14 12.53
C TRP A 214 17.45 1.18 12.32
N ILE A 215 18.47 1.57 11.57
CA ILE A 215 19.67 0.77 11.32
C ILE A 215 20.92 1.42 11.92
N PHE A 216 20.77 2.04 13.09
CA PHE A 216 21.85 2.69 13.84
C PHE A 216 22.51 3.84 13.07
N GLY A 217 21.74 4.56 12.25
CA GLY A 217 22.24 5.67 11.43
C GLY A 217 23.06 5.23 10.21
N ARG A 218 23.10 3.93 9.89
CA ARG A 218 23.68 3.46 8.63
C ARG A 218 22.89 4.02 7.46
N GLU A 219 23.60 4.26 6.37
CA GLU A 219 23.03 4.87 5.16
C GLU A 219 22.56 3.81 4.16
N VAL A 220 21.45 4.11 3.47
CA VAL A 220 20.90 3.31 2.38
C VAL A 220 20.79 4.18 1.14
N LEU A 221 21.05 3.60 -0.02
CA LEU A 221 20.93 4.26 -1.31
C LEU A 221 19.44 4.41 -1.69
N LEU A 222 19.01 5.64 -2.00
CA LEU A 222 17.65 6.01 -2.39
C LEU A 222 17.54 6.61 -3.79
#